data_AF-A0A3D4EAW9-F1
#
_entry.id   AF-A0A3D4EAW9-F1
#
_cell.length_a   1.000
_cell.length_b   1.000
_cell.length_c   1.000
_cell.angle_alpha   90.00
_cell.angle_beta   90.00
_cell.angle_gamma   90.00
#
_symmetry.space_group_name_H-M   'P 1'
#
loop_
_entity.id
_entity.type
_entity.pdbx_description
1 polymer ?
#
loop_
_entity_poly.entity_id
_entity_poly.type
_entity_poly.pdbx_seq_one_letter_code
_entity_poly.pdbx_strand_id
1 'polypeptide(L)'
;MKRTVLALSLIALVASCNTTPETTVQKKVDSYALVKIESPDLSGITDNGKEVLNLYKFAADQADSIYWDQYFGDKTLIENLKDADLRDYAKINYGPWDRLDGSTFVDGFGNLPLGANFYPADMTSAEFDSLADPVKTSPYSLIRRDSDGKLVAVWYHNAYEYNIDKICNYLKAAADITIKPSVRNYLLKKIDALKTDYYYDSDLAWLEMTDSKMDLIIGPNEINDDQLYGLKASYEAYVLLKDLKRTEVLDQFTSMLPELQKQIPCEEQYKNFVPGDESDIYAYDAIYCSGHANAGIKLIALNLPYNEEVQAKAGTRTALLRNVMVEKFNRIVNPVGIVVLTPDQQDHLSEEAFYWNIAFREISHGLGVKETINGKGEVDEALGNKALTWEDAKANALGLYLVCKLL
;
A
#
# COMPACT_ATOMS: atom_id res chain seq x y z
N MET A 1 -50.84 -19.89 -60.50
CA MET A 1 -49.78 -19.08 -61.13
C MET A 1 -49.94 -17.62 -60.73
N LYS A 2 -49.14 -17.15 -59.76
CA LYS A 2 -48.71 -15.75 -59.60
C LYS A 2 -47.51 -15.80 -58.67
N ARG A 3 -46.32 -15.61 -59.25
CA ARG A 3 -45.01 -15.61 -58.59
C ARG A 3 -44.80 -14.21 -58.00
N THR A 4 -44.60 -14.13 -56.69
CA THR A 4 -44.04 -12.94 -56.02
C THR A 4 -42.60 -13.27 -55.67
N VAL A 5 -41.67 -12.66 -56.41
CA VAL A 5 -40.23 -12.71 -56.14
C VAL A 5 -39.95 -11.68 -55.06
N LEU A 6 -39.56 -12.14 -53.88
CA LEU A 6 -39.05 -11.29 -52.81
C LEU A 6 -37.54 -11.14 -53.05
N ALA A 7 -37.10 -9.95 -53.43
CA ALA A 7 -35.68 -9.61 -53.53
C ALA A 7 -35.14 -9.39 -52.11
N LEU A 8 -34.25 -10.27 -51.64
CA LEU A 8 -33.44 -10.04 -50.45
C LEU A 8 -32.28 -9.10 -50.83
N SER A 9 -32.37 -7.85 -50.38
CA SER A 9 -31.26 -6.90 -50.39
C SER A 9 -30.31 -7.25 -49.25
N LEU A 10 -29.16 -7.85 -49.57
CA LEU A 10 -28.07 -8.09 -48.64
C LEU A 10 -27.31 -6.77 -48.41
N ILE A 11 -27.63 -6.06 -47.33
CA ILE A 11 -26.83 -4.91 -46.89
C ILE A 11 -25.66 -5.45 -46.07
N ALA A 12 -24.48 -5.51 -46.68
CA ALA A 12 -23.23 -5.73 -45.97
C ALA A 12 -22.90 -4.46 -45.17
N LEU A 13 -23.08 -4.50 -43.84
CA LEU A 13 -22.47 -3.51 -42.96
C LEU A 13 -20.96 -3.76 -42.93
N VAL A 14 -20.22 -2.94 -43.66
CA VAL A 14 -18.78 -2.81 -43.48
C VAL A 14 -18.59 -1.93 -42.24
N ALA A 15 -18.43 -2.56 -41.07
CA ALA A 15 -17.96 -1.87 -39.87
C ALA A 15 -16.48 -1.49 -40.11
N SER A 16 -16.27 -0.29 -40.65
CA SER A 16 -14.94 0.30 -40.73
C SER A 16 -14.48 0.63 -39.31
N CYS A 17 -13.63 -0.24 -38.75
CA CYS A 17 -12.91 0.07 -37.53
C CYS A 17 -11.94 1.21 -37.84
N ASN A 18 -12.36 2.44 -37.60
CA ASN A 18 -11.46 3.58 -37.48
C ASN A 18 -10.73 3.44 -36.14
N THR A 19 -9.65 2.65 -36.09
CA THR A 19 -8.70 2.70 -34.99
C THR A 19 -7.78 3.89 -35.22
N THR A 20 -8.15 5.05 -34.68
CA THR A 20 -7.21 6.16 -34.53
C THR A 20 -5.99 5.66 -33.74
N PRO A 21 -4.76 5.94 -34.18
CA PRO A 21 -3.57 5.52 -33.43
C PRO A 21 -3.61 6.09 -32.00
N GLU A 22 -3.40 5.23 -31.00
CA GLU A 22 -3.30 5.65 -29.59
C GLU A 22 -2.14 6.63 -29.39
N THR A 23 -2.40 7.68 -28.61
CA THR A 23 -1.36 8.64 -28.19
C THR A 23 -0.37 7.96 -27.24
N THR A 24 0.81 8.55 -27.06
CA THR A 24 1.80 8.06 -26.08
C THR A 24 1.24 8.02 -24.66
N VAL A 25 0.43 9.02 -24.29
CA VAL A 25 -0.21 9.11 -22.97
C VAL A 25 -1.30 8.06 -22.83
N GLN A 26 -2.12 7.85 -23.87
CA GLN A 26 -3.13 6.79 -23.88
C GLN A 26 -2.50 5.42 -23.59
N LYS A 27 -1.38 5.10 -24.24
CA LYS A 27 -0.63 3.85 -23.95
C LYS A 27 -0.13 3.76 -22.51
N LYS A 28 0.29 4.89 -21.92
CA LYS A 28 0.68 4.95 -20.52
C LYS A 28 -0.51 4.71 -19.59
N VAL A 29 -1.68 5.30 -19.87
CA VAL A 29 -2.93 5.01 -19.15
C VAL A 29 -3.29 3.52 -19.27
N ASP A 30 -3.27 2.98 -20.49
CA ASP A 30 -3.66 1.59 -20.75
C ASP A 30 -2.69 0.56 -20.17
N SER A 31 -1.46 0.97 -19.82
CA SER A 31 -0.52 0.13 -19.05
C SER A 31 -1.03 -0.14 -17.62
N TYR A 32 -1.93 0.70 -17.10
CA TYR A 32 -2.67 0.47 -15.87
C TYR A 32 -4.03 -0.16 -16.18
N ALA A 33 -4.04 -1.49 -16.23
CA ALA A 33 -5.25 -2.23 -16.56
C ALA A 33 -6.42 -1.88 -15.61
N LEU A 34 -7.55 -1.43 -16.17
CA LEU A 34 -8.75 -1.15 -15.39
C LEU A 34 -9.32 -2.45 -14.81
N VAL A 35 -9.42 -2.49 -13.49
CA VAL A 35 -9.97 -3.62 -12.74
C VAL A 35 -11.21 -3.16 -11.99
N LYS A 36 -12.30 -3.89 -12.18
CA LYS A 36 -13.47 -3.76 -11.31
C LYS A 36 -13.29 -4.73 -10.14
N ILE A 37 -13.05 -4.22 -8.95
CA ILE A 37 -13.12 -5.03 -7.73
C ILE A 37 -14.57 -5.49 -7.58
N GLU A 38 -14.80 -6.81 -7.62
CA GLU A 38 -16.14 -7.36 -7.46
C GLU A 38 -16.69 -7.09 -6.06
N SER A 39 -18.01 -7.26 -5.90
CA SER A 39 -18.68 -7.03 -4.62
C SER A 39 -18.01 -7.86 -3.52
N PRO A 40 -17.50 -7.24 -2.45
CA PRO A 40 -16.81 -7.97 -1.41
C PRO A 40 -17.72 -8.96 -0.68
N ASP A 41 -17.12 -10.01 -0.11
CA ASP A 41 -17.84 -10.90 0.81
C ASP A 41 -18.14 -10.17 2.14
N LEU A 42 -19.34 -9.61 2.23
CA LEU A 42 -19.86 -8.98 3.45
C LEU A 42 -20.55 -9.97 4.39
N SER A 43 -20.43 -11.29 4.17
CA SER A 43 -21.00 -12.28 5.08
C SER A 43 -20.48 -12.10 6.51
N GLY A 44 -21.40 -12.17 7.48
CA GLY A 44 -21.10 -11.93 8.89
C GLY A 44 -20.97 -10.45 9.28
N ILE A 45 -21.04 -9.50 8.34
CA ILE A 45 -21.03 -8.06 8.63
C ILE A 45 -22.46 -7.57 8.84
N THR A 46 -22.73 -7.02 10.02
CA THR A 46 -24.03 -6.45 10.40
C THR A 46 -24.31 -5.15 9.64
N ASP A 47 -25.55 -4.65 9.67
CA ASP A 47 -25.87 -3.37 9.04
C ASP A 47 -25.09 -2.20 9.69
N ASN A 48 -24.87 -2.24 11.01
CA ASN A 48 -23.95 -1.31 11.67
C ASN A 48 -22.52 -1.45 11.14
N GLY A 49 -22.05 -2.67 10.89
CA GLY A 49 -20.73 -2.90 10.31
C GLY A 49 -20.59 -2.34 8.89
N LYS A 50 -21.64 -2.47 8.06
CA LYS A 50 -21.65 -1.83 6.73
C LYS A 50 -21.58 -0.31 6.84
N GLU A 51 -22.25 0.27 7.83
CA GLU A 51 -22.15 1.71 8.08
C GLU A 51 -20.76 2.11 8.59
N VAL A 52 -20.11 1.29 9.43
CA VAL A 52 -18.70 1.48 9.79
C VAL A 52 -17.81 1.51 8.54
N LEU A 53 -18.03 0.62 7.56
CA LEU A 53 -17.27 0.64 6.30
C LEU A 53 -17.50 1.94 5.49
N ASN A 54 -18.73 2.46 5.45
CA ASN A 54 -19.01 3.75 4.82
C ASN A 54 -18.23 4.88 5.50
N LEU A 55 -18.21 4.90 6.84
CA LEU A 55 -17.47 5.88 7.62
C LEU A 55 -15.95 5.76 7.41
N TYR A 56 -15.43 4.54 7.30
CA TYR A 56 -14.03 4.28 6.93
C TYR A 56 -13.70 4.86 5.56
N LYS A 57 -14.58 4.66 4.57
CA LYS A 57 -14.40 5.24 3.24
C LYS A 57 -14.41 6.78 3.29
N PHE A 58 -15.32 7.40 4.03
CA PHE A 58 -15.34 8.87 4.14
C PHE A 58 -14.10 9.44 4.83
N ALA A 59 -13.57 8.74 5.84
CA ALA A 59 -12.28 9.07 6.43
C ALA A 59 -11.14 8.92 5.40
N ALA A 60 -11.12 7.83 4.64
CA ALA A 60 -10.14 7.59 3.58
C ALA A 60 -10.20 8.66 2.47
N ASP A 61 -11.37 9.17 2.10
CA ASP A 61 -11.51 10.28 1.14
C ASP A 61 -10.81 11.57 1.66
N GLN A 62 -10.76 11.78 2.98
CA GLN A 62 -10.04 12.91 3.57
C GLN A 62 -8.52 12.67 3.60
N ALA A 63 -8.06 11.44 3.85
CA ALA A 63 -6.65 11.08 3.71
C ALA A 63 -6.16 11.28 2.26
N ASP A 64 -7.01 10.98 1.26
CA ASP A 64 -6.74 11.28 -0.15
C ASP A 64 -6.46 12.76 -0.39
N SER A 65 -7.28 13.61 0.24
CA SER A 65 -7.20 15.06 0.08
C SER A 65 -5.90 15.61 0.68
N ILE A 66 -5.48 15.10 1.85
CA ILE A 66 -4.18 15.43 2.45
C ILE A 66 -3.04 15.00 1.53
N TYR A 67 -3.12 13.79 1.00
CA TYR A 67 -2.06 13.26 0.16
C TYR A 67 -1.90 14.01 -1.17
N TRP A 68 -3.00 14.46 -1.79
CA TRP A 68 -2.92 15.36 -2.94
C TRP A 68 -2.13 16.63 -2.61
N ASP A 69 -2.33 17.22 -1.43
CA ASP A 69 -1.53 18.35 -0.99
C ASP A 69 -0.07 17.97 -0.73
N GLN A 70 0.20 16.83 -0.08
CA GLN A 70 1.57 16.36 0.23
C GLN A 70 2.42 16.07 -1.02
N TYR A 71 1.85 15.40 -2.01
CA TYR A 71 2.61 14.96 -3.18
C TYR A 71 2.65 16.01 -4.30
N PHE A 72 1.57 16.78 -4.47
CA PHE A 72 1.43 17.71 -5.60
C PHE A 72 1.06 19.15 -5.20
N GLY A 73 0.09 19.33 -4.31
CA GLY A 73 -0.50 20.62 -3.98
C GLY A 73 -1.88 20.80 -4.63
N ASP A 74 -2.04 21.82 -5.48
CA ASP A 74 -3.34 22.21 -6.04
C ASP A 74 -3.87 21.21 -7.08
N LYS A 75 -4.59 20.18 -6.60
CA LYS A 75 -5.29 19.16 -7.40
C LYS A 75 -6.16 19.76 -8.51
N THR A 76 -6.69 20.98 -8.37
CA THR A 76 -7.57 21.58 -9.38
C THR A 76 -6.85 21.81 -10.71
N LEU A 77 -5.53 21.96 -10.70
CA LEU A 77 -4.71 22.03 -11.92
C LEU A 77 -4.82 20.75 -12.75
N ILE A 78 -4.90 19.59 -12.10
CA ILE A 78 -5.09 18.29 -12.76
C ILE A 78 -6.54 18.12 -13.19
N GLU A 79 -7.50 18.45 -12.33
CA GLU A 79 -8.93 18.29 -12.63
C GLU A 79 -9.38 19.12 -13.84
N ASN A 80 -8.75 20.28 -14.05
CA ASN A 80 -9.03 21.20 -15.15
C ASN A 80 -8.27 20.89 -16.46
N LEU A 81 -7.45 19.84 -16.50
CA LEU A 81 -6.82 19.40 -17.75
C LEU A 81 -7.90 19.05 -18.78
N LYS A 82 -7.78 19.61 -19.98
CA LYS A 82 -8.77 19.42 -21.07
C LYS A 82 -8.70 18.02 -21.67
N ASP A 83 -7.48 17.52 -21.85
CA ASP A 83 -7.22 16.18 -22.36
C ASP A 83 -7.57 15.14 -21.28
N ALA A 84 -8.42 14.18 -21.64
CA ALA A 84 -8.92 13.19 -20.70
C ALA A 84 -7.85 12.18 -20.28
N ASP A 85 -6.98 11.78 -21.21
CA ASP A 85 -5.95 10.77 -20.97
C ASP A 85 -4.88 11.36 -20.06
N LEU A 86 -4.46 12.61 -20.30
CA LEU A 86 -3.55 13.33 -19.40
C LEU A 86 -4.13 13.45 -17.99
N ARG A 87 -5.42 13.78 -17.90
CA ARG A 87 -6.11 13.93 -16.61
C ARG A 87 -6.21 12.61 -15.85
N ASP A 88 -6.56 11.52 -16.54
CA ASP A 88 -6.70 10.22 -15.89
C ASP A 88 -5.34 9.63 -15.53
N TYR A 89 -4.31 9.83 -16.36
CA TYR A 89 -2.94 9.46 -16.01
C TYR A 89 -2.40 10.25 -14.82
N ALA A 90 -2.67 11.54 -14.77
CA ALA A 90 -2.30 12.37 -13.62
C ALA A 90 -3.04 11.99 -12.34
N LYS A 91 -4.30 11.54 -12.41
CA LYS A 91 -5.00 10.99 -11.25
C LYS A 91 -4.39 9.69 -10.76
N ILE A 92 -3.97 8.79 -11.65
CA ILE A 92 -3.27 7.55 -11.27
C ILE A 92 -1.97 7.87 -10.54
N ASN A 93 -1.22 8.88 -11.00
CA ASN A 93 0.09 9.23 -10.47
C ASN A 93 0.08 10.28 -9.34
N TYR A 94 -1.09 10.82 -8.99
CA TYR A 94 -1.26 11.95 -8.08
C TYR A 94 -0.50 13.23 -8.49
N GLY A 95 -0.34 13.45 -9.79
CA GLY A 95 0.39 14.59 -10.32
C GLY A 95 0.83 14.40 -11.77
N PRO A 96 1.52 15.38 -12.37
CA PRO A 96 1.93 15.37 -13.78
C PRO A 96 3.23 14.59 -14.04
N TRP A 97 3.65 13.72 -13.12
CA TRP A 97 4.89 12.96 -13.18
C TRP A 97 4.61 11.46 -13.18
N ASP A 98 5.24 10.73 -14.09
CA ASP A 98 5.17 9.28 -14.16
C ASP A 98 5.93 8.68 -12.97
N ARG A 99 5.23 7.95 -12.10
CA ARG A 99 5.85 7.34 -10.91
C ARG A 99 6.84 6.21 -11.22
N LEU A 100 6.88 5.69 -12.45
CA LEU A 100 7.79 4.61 -12.83
C LEU A 100 9.18 5.11 -13.21
N ASP A 101 9.25 6.27 -13.88
CA ASP A 101 10.51 6.81 -14.41
C ASP A 101 10.80 8.27 -14.00
N GLY A 102 9.87 8.93 -13.31
CA GLY A 102 9.97 10.32 -12.86
C GLY A 102 9.75 11.37 -13.94
N SER A 103 9.44 10.97 -15.18
CA SER A 103 9.26 11.89 -16.31
C SER A 103 8.00 12.73 -16.16
N THR A 104 8.07 14.02 -16.52
CA THR A 104 6.86 14.85 -16.62
C THR A 104 6.15 14.57 -17.94
N PHE A 105 4.82 14.51 -17.92
CA PHE A 105 4.00 14.24 -19.11
C PHE A 105 2.94 15.32 -19.38
N VAL A 106 2.88 16.36 -18.55
CA VAL A 106 1.99 17.52 -18.75
C VAL A 106 2.85 18.76 -18.98
N ASP A 107 2.60 19.46 -20.09
CA ASP A 107 3.31 20.70 -20.43
C ASP A 107 3.14 21.77 -19.34
N GLY A 108 4.21 22.53 -19.08
CA GLY A 108 4.23 23.61 -18.09
C GLY A 108 4.62 23.18 -16.68
N PHE A 109 4.74 21.88 -16.42
CA PHE A 109 5.32 21.35 -15.19
C PHE A 109 6.81 21.05 -15.36
N GLY A 110 7.60 21.32 -14.31
CA GLY A 110 9.01 20.94 -14.25
C GLY A 110 9.19 19.49 -13.81
N ASN A 111 10.42 19.11 -13.48
CA ASN A 111 10.70 17.82 -12.84
C ASN A 111 9.99 17.71 -11.48
N LEU A 112 9.70 16.48 -11.05
CA LEU A 112 9.20 16.20 -9.71
C LEU A 112 10.17 16.80 -8.67
N PRO A 113 9.71 17.69 -7.77
CA PRO A 113 10.53 18.14 -6.67
C PRO A 113 10.91 16.94 -5.79
N LEU A 114 12.19 16.78 -5.47
CA LEU A 114 12.66 15.63 -4.66
C LEU A 114 11.98 15.56 -3.29
N GLY A 115 11.66 16.70 -2.71
CA GLY A 115 10.94 16.78 -1.44
C GLY A 115 9.42 16.82 -1.59
N ALA A 116 8.88 16.48 -2.76
CA ALA A 116 7.48 16.68 -3.13
C ALA A 116 6.96 18.06 -2.67
N ASN A 117 5.82 18.14 -1.99
CA ASN A 117 5.34 19.37 -1.34
C ASN A 117 5.59 19.37 0.18
N PHE A 118 6.51 18.55 0.68
CA PHE A 118 6.88 18.53 2.11
C PHE A 118 7.75 19.73 2.51
N TYR A 119 8.48 20.32 1.56
CA TYR A 119 9.41 21.41 1.74
C TYR A 119 9.13 22.55 0.74
N PRO A 120 9.51 23.80 1.03
CA PRO A 120 9.43 24.87 0.04
C PRO A 120 10.30 24.54 -1.18
N ALA A 121 9.79 24.77 -2.39
CA ALA A 121 10.48 24.43 -3.63
C ALA A 121 11.82 25.18 -3.82
N ASP A 122 12.00 26.31 -3.16
CA ASP A 122 13.21 27.14 -3.18
C ASP A 122 14.12 26.92 -1.95
N MET A 123 13.79 25.95 -1.09
CA MET A 123 14.55 25.68 0.12
C MET A 123 15.96 25.16 -0.20
N THR A 124 16.96 25.73 0.47
CA THR A 124 18.33 25.21 0.42
C THR A 124 18.62 24.30 1.61
N SER A 125 19.56 23.35 1.45
CA SER A 125 20.02 22.52 2.57
C SER A 125 20.58 23.34 3.73
N ALA A 126 21.27 24.46 3.44
CA ALA A 126 21.80 25.34 4.48
C ALA A 126 20.69 26.02 5.31
N GLU A 127 19.56 26.40 4.69
CA GLU A 127 18.40 26.91 5.42
C GLU A 127 17.79 25.81 6.31
N PHE A 128 17.62 24.59 5.77
CA PHE A 128 17.09 23.45 6.53
C PHE A 128 17.99 23.09 7.72
N ASP A 129 19.31 23.04 7.51
CA ASP A 129 20.29 22.75 8.55
C ASP A 129 20.28 23.81 9.66
N SER A 130 20.13 25.07 9.27
CA SER A 130 20.10 26.23 10.19
C SER A 130 18.77 26.37 10.96
N LEU A 131 17.69 25.72 10.53
CA LEU A 131 16.42 25.72 11.24
C LEU A 131 16.59 25.02 12.60
N ALA A 132 16.59 25.78 13.69
CA ALA A 132 16.74 25.25 15.05
C ALA A 132 15.39 24.83 15.65
N ASP A 133 14.71 23.91 14.99
CA ASP A 133 13.43 23.34 15.42
C ASP A 133 13.52 21.80 15.45
N PRO A 134 13.36 21.14 16.61
CA PRO A 134 13.45 19.68 16.69
C PRO A 134 12.34 18.97 15.89
N VAL A 135 11.24 19.65 15.58
CA VAL A 135 10.15 19.11 14.78
C VAL A 135 10.55 18.94 13.32
N LYS A 136 11.57 19.68 12.84
CA LYS A 136 11.96 19.69 11.41
C LYS A 136 12.36 18.32 10.87
N THR A 137 12.76 17.37 11.71
CA THR A 137 13.12 16.00 11.31
C THR A 137 12.03 14.98 11.62
N SER A 138 10.93 15.40 12.23
CA SER A 138 9.78 14.53 12.49
C SER A 138 9.17 14.03 11.17
N PRO A 139 8.76 12.76 11.09
CA PRO A 139 8.03 12.25 9.93
C PRO A 139 6.65 12.88 9.76
N TYR A 140 6.13 13.53 10.81
CA TYR A 140 4.79 14.10 10.84
C TYR A 140 4.80 15.63 10.82
N SER A 141 5.68 16.20 9.99
CA SER A 141 5.87 17.64 9.89
C SER A 141 6.11 18.11 8.46
N LEU A 142 5.71 19.34 8.18
CA LEU A 142 6.03 20.07 6.96
C LEU A 142 7.03 21.17 7.26
N ILE A 143 7.88 21.49 6.28
CA ILE A 143 8.67 22.71 6.31
C ILE A 143 7.96 23.74 5.44
N ARG A 144 7.76 24.95 5.98
CA ARG A 144 7.08 26.06 5.30
C ARG A 144 7.84 27.36 5.50
N ARG A 145 7.54 28.37 4.68
CA ARG A 145 7.98 29.74 4.91
C ARG A 145 6.89 30.51 5.66
N ASP A 146 7.27 31.24 6.70
CA ASP A 146 6.39 32.17 7.39
C ASP A 146 6.21 33.48 6.60
N SER A 147 5.48 34.44 7.18
CA SER A 147 5.25 35.76 6.54
C SER A 147 6.53 36.58 6.34
N ASP A 148 7.59 36.29 7.09
CA ASP A 148 8.90 36.95 6.99
C ASP A 148 9.85 36.19 6.03
N GLY A 149 9.38 35.08 5.43
CA GLY A 149 10.15 34.24 4.52
C GLY A 149 11.08 33.23 5.21
N LYS A 150 11.04 33.13 6.55
CA LYS A 150 11.86 32.20 7.31
C LYS A 150 11.25 30.81 7.33
N LEU A 151 12.09 29.78 7.39
CA LEU A 151 11.61 28.42 7.55
C LEU A 151 11.00 28.20 8.93
N VAL A 152 9.89 27.47 8.96
CA VAL A 152 9.23 26.96 10.16
C VAL A 152 8.85 25.49 9.95
N ALA A 153 8.88 24.70 11.02
CA ALA A 153 8.33 23.35 11.02
C ALA A 153 6.88 23.38 11.52
N VAL A 154 5.98 22.72 10.80
CA VAL A 154 4.54 22.69 11.11
C VAL A 154 4.11 21.24 11.23
N TRP A 155 3.61 20.85 12.40
CA TRP A 155 3.02 19.54 12.63
C TRP A 155 1.85 19.26 11.68
N TYR A 156 1.69 18.00 11.28
CA TYR A 156 0.61 17.57 10.40
C TYR A 156 -0.78 17.85 10.99
N HIS A 157 -0.98 17.66 12.30
CA HIS A 157 -2.25 18.01 12.95
C HIS A 157 -2.65 19.48 12.81
N ASN A 158 -1.67 20.39 12.67
CA ASN A 158 -1.93 21.81 12.42
C ASN A 158 -2.04 22.12 10.92
N ALA A 159 -1.16 21.55 10.10
CA ALA A 159 -1.15 21.79 8.66
C ALA A 159 -2.42 21.28 7.96
N TYR A 160 -2.99 20.19 8.48
CA TYR A 160 -4.13 19.49 7.91
C TYR A 160 -5.36 19.46 8.83
N GLU A 161 -5.46 20.42 9.76
CA GLU A 161 -6.49 20.48 10.82
C GLU A 161 -7.89 20.19 10.29
N TYR A 162 -8.30 20.84 9.19
CA TYR A 162 -9.62 20.65 8.58
C TYR A 162 -9.91 19.19 8.17
N ASN A 163 -8.95 18.55 7.50
CA ASN A 163 -9.11 17.17 7.03
C ASN A 163 -9.01 16.20 8.21
N ILE A 164 -8.11 16.45 9.14
CA ILE A 164 -7.93 15.64 10.35
C ILE A 164 -9.17 15.68 11.23
N ASP A 165 -9.78 16.84 11.44
CA ASP A 165 -11.03 16.95 12.20
C ASP A 165 -12.15 16.12 11.58
N LYS A 166 -12.29 16.14 10.25
CA LYS A 166 -13.26 15.29 9.55
C LYS A 166 -12.95 13.81 9.70
N ILE A 167 -11.69 13.40 9.53
CA ILE A 167 -11.26 12.01 9.78
C ILE A 167 -11.68 11.61 11.19
N CYS A 168 -11.30 12.40 12.20
CA CYS A 168 -11.61 12.14 13.60
C CYS A 168 -13.12 12.01 13.84
N ASN A 169 -13.95 12.86 13.21
CA ASN A 169 -15.40 12.78 13.33
C ASN A 169 -15.97 11.48 12.74
N TYR A 170 -15.49 11.04 11.57
CA TYR A 170 -15.92 9.78 10.97
C TYR A 170 -15.46 8.57 11.80
N LEU A 171 -14.21 8.57 12.26
CA LEU A 171 -13.69 7.51 13.14
C LEU A 171 -14.46 7.48 14.47
N LYS A 172 -14.86 8.64 15.02
CA LYS A 172 -15.65 8.70 16.25
C LYS A 172 -17.04 8.12 16.06
N ALA A 173 -17.70 8.47 14.96
CA ALA A 173 -19.00 7.90 14.60
C ALA A 173 -18.91 6.37 14.42
N ALA A 174 -17.85 5.88 13.77
CA ALA A 174 -17.60 4.44 13.61
C ALA A 174 -17.36 3.75 14.97
N ALA A 175 -16.56 4.38 15.84
CA ALA A 175 -16.31 3.90 17.20
C ALA A 175 -17.58 3.85 18.04
N ASP A 176 -18.54 4.75 17.81
CA ASP A 176 -19.80 4.79 18.57
C ASP A 176 -20.75 3.65 18.18
N ILE A 177 -20.80 3.29 16.89
CA ILE A 177 -21.74 2.29 16.37
C ILE A 177 -21.16 0.87 16.26
N THR A 178 -19.84 0.71 16.33
CA THR A 178 -19.20 -0.60 16.29
C THR A 178 -19.55 -1.42 17.55
N ILE A 179 -19.77 -2.71 17.34
CA ILE A 179 -20.06 -3.69 18.40
C ILE A 179 -18.78 -4.36 18.94
N LYS A 180 -17.61 -4.08 18.34
CA LYS A 180 -16.33 -4.69 18.70
C LYS A 180 -15.53 -3.74 19.60
N PRO A 181 -15.26 -4.10 20.88
CA PRO A 181 -14.51 -3.24 21.79
C PRO A 181 -13.08 -2.93 21.31
N SER A 182 -12.40 -3.89 20.69
CA SER A 182 -11.08 -3.75 20.08
C SER A 182 -11.07 -2.69 18.97
N VAL A 183 -12.04 -2.75 18.06
CA VAL A 183 -12.23 -1.76 16.99
C VAL A 183 -12.49 -0.38 17.58
N ARG A 184 -13.38 -0.29 18.58
CA ARG A 184 -13.62 0.98 19.30
C ARG A 184 -12.34 1.53 19.92
N ASN A 185 -11.53 0.68 20.57
CA ASN A 185 -10.27 1.07 21.19
C ASN A 185 -9.29 1.63 20.15
N TYR A 186 -9.05 0.88 19.07
CA TYR A 186 -8.19 1.31 17.96
C TYR A 186 -8.64 2.66 17.38
N LEU A 187 -9.92 2.81 17.05
CA LEU A 187 -10.43 4.04 16.45
C LEU A 187 -10.28 5.25 17.38
N LEU A 188 -10.53 5.09 18.68
CA LEU A 188 -10.33 6.18 19.65
C LEU A 188 -8.85 6.54 19.81
N LYS A 189 -7.95 5.55 19.88
CA LYS A 189 -6.50 5.80 19.93
C LYS A 189 -5.98 6.44 18.64
N LYS A 190 -6.51 6.05 17.48
CA LYS A 190 -6.13 6.66 16.20
C LYS A 190 -6.62 8.12 16.11
N ILE A 191 -7.77 8.46 16.69
CA ILE A 191 -8.22 9.86 16.81
C ILE A 191 -7.22 10.68 17.64
N ASP A 192 -6.79 10.17 18.78
CA ASP A 192 -5.81 10.85 19.64
C ASP A 192 -4.48 11.04 18.90
N ALA A 193 -4.01 10.00 18.20
CA ALA A 193 -2.80 10.05 17.40
C ALA A 193 -2.87 11.10 16.29
N LEU A 194 -3.95 11.15 15.52
CA LEU A 194 -4.14 12.13 14.45
C LEU A 194 -4.17 13.59 14.94
N LYS A 195 -4.56 13.82 16.20
CA LYS A 195 -4.60 15.15 16.80
C LYS A 195 -3.29 15.59 17.45
N THR A 196 -2.35 14.66 17.62
CA THR A 196 -1.10 14.88 18.37
C THR A 196 0.15 14.53 17.58
N ASP A 197 0.00 13.88 16.41
CA ASP A 197 1.06 13.26 15.64
C ASP A 197 1.90 12.23 16.43
N TYR A 198 1.30 11.58 17.43
CA TYR A 198 1.92 10.52 18.22
C TYR A 198 1.16 9.20 18.08
N TYR A 199 1.71 8.28 17.27
CA TYR A 199 0.98 7.09 16.79
C TYR A 199 1.18 5.81 17.61
N TYR A 200 2.13 5.79 18.54
CA TYR A 200 2.52 4.60 19.32
C TYR A 200 1.33 3.82 19.92
N ASP A 201 0.47 4.51 20.67
CA ASP A 201 -0.70 3.88 21.32
C ASP A 201 -1.71 3.35 20.31
N SER A 202 -1.87 4.05 19.18
CA SER A 202 -2.81 3.65 18.13
C SER A 202 -2.33 2.43 17.37
N ASP A 203 -1.02 2.30 17.20
CA ASP A 203 -0.41 1.18 16.50
C ASP A 203 -0.43 -0.08 17.36
N LEU A 204 -0.17 0.05 18.67
CA LEU A 204 -0.40 -1.04 19.62
C LEU A 204 -1.86 -1.50 19.61
N ALA A 205 -2.81 -0.56 19.68
CA ALA A 205 -4.24 -0.89 19.65
C ALA A 205 -4.67 -1.54 18.33
N TRP A 206 -4.01 -1.21 17.20
CA TRP A 206 -4.25 -1.83 15.91
C TRP A 206 -3.77 -3.28 15.87
N LEU A 207 -2.56 -3.54 16.37
CA LEU A 207 -2.01 -4.89 16.49
C LEU A 207 -2.85 -5.77 17.44
N GLU A 208 -3.36 -5.21 18.54
CA GLU A 208 -4.28 -5.92 19.44
C GLU A 208 -5.65 -6.23 18.81
N MET A 209 -6.06 -5.50 17.76
CA MET A 209 -7.35 -5.66 17.09
C MET A 209 -7.36 -6.86 16.13
N THR A 210 -7.48 -8.08 16.66
CA THR A 210 -7.45 -9.33 15.88
C THR A 210 -8.84 -9.89 15.53
N ASP A 211 -9.87 -9.52 16.30
CA ASP A 211 -11.20 -10.14 16.30
C ASP A 211 -12.23 -9.50 15.32
N SER A 212 -11.76 -8.66 14.40
CA SER A 212 -12.60 -7.97 13.41
C SER A 212 -12.37 -8.50 11.98
N LYS A 213 -13.47 -8.70 11.24
CA LYS A 213 -13.42 -8.94 9.78
C LYS A 213 -13.10 -7.66 9.01
N MET A 214 -13.43 -6.49 9.56
CA MET A 214 -13.18 -5.19 8.93
C MET A 214 -11.91 -4.59 9.50
N ASP A 215 -11.06 -4.03 8.65
CA ASP A 215 -9.84 -3.37 9.09
C ASP A 215 -9.68 -2.02 8.37
N LEU A 216 -9.00 -1.10 9.02
CA LEU A 216 -8.71 0.24 8.52
C LEU A 216 -7.29 0.60 8.88
N ILE A 217 -6.45 0.76 7.87
CA ILE A 217 -5.17 1.44 8.00
C ILE A 217 -5.40 2.86 7.51
N ILE A 218 -5.11 3.86 8.34
CA ILE A 218 -5.25 5.28 7.96
C ILE A 218 -4.24 6.13 8.72
N GLY A 219 -3.56 7.01 7.99
CA GLY A 219 -2.58 7.93 8.55
C GLY A 219 -1.30 8.03 7.71
N PRO A 220 -0.30 8.75 8.22
CA PRO A 220 1.00 8.91 7.59
C PRO A 220 1.91 7.71 7.90
N ASN A 221 2.29 6.92 6.88
CA ASN A 221 3.13 5.72 7.06
C ASN A 221 4.41 5.74 6.21
N GLU A 222 4.28 6.03 4.92
CA GLU A 222 5.33 5.78 3.93
C GLU A 222 6.21 7.01 3.71
N ILE A 223 7.53 6.89 3.81
CA ILE A 223 8.48 8.01 3.67
C ILE A 223 9.08 8.14 2.26
N ASN A 224 8.74 7.23 1.35
CA ASN A 224 9.42 7.08 0.05
C ASN A 224 9.18 8.25 -0.91
N ASP A 225 8.12 9.04 -0.69
CA ASP A 225 7.86 10.25 -1.49
C ASP A 225 8.81 11.41 -1.14
N ASP A 226 9.39 11.41 0.07
CA ASP A 226 10.45 12.34 0.44
C ASP A 226 11.79 11.82 -0.10
N GLN A 227 12.05 12.05 -1.37
CA GLN A 227 13.33 11.71 -2.01
C GLN A 227 14.44 12.72 -1.70
N LEU A 228 14.15 13.80 -0.96
CA LEU A 228 15.13 14.80 -0.56
C LEU A 228 15.87 14.36 0.70
N TYR A 229 15.14 13.98 1.74
CA TYR A 229 15.73 13.57 3.02
C TYR A 229 15.23 12.21 3.53
N GLY A 230 14.17 11.63 2.96
CA GLY A 230 13.58 10.38 3.44
C GLY A 230 13.02 10.50 4.86
N LEU A 231 12.50 11.67 5.23
CA LEU A 231 12.00 11.93 6.58
C LEU A 231 10.48 11.92 6.63
N LYS A 232 9.80 12.52 5.65
CA LYS A 232 8.37 12.85 5.79
C LYS A 232 7.46 11.73 5.34
N ALA A 233 6.49 11.38 6.18
CA ALA A 233 5.54 10.33 5.91
C ALA A 233 4.32 10.84 5.12
N SER A 234 3.92 10.10 4.10
CA SER A 234 2.75 10.33 3.26
C SER A 234 1.49 9.71 3.86
N TYR A 235 0.38 10.44 3.80
CA TYR A 235 -0.94 9.94 4.17
C TYR A 235 -1.44 8.89 3.19
N GLU A 236 -2.06 7.86 3.75
CA GLU A 236 -2.74 6.82 3.01
C GLU A 236 -3.93 6.29 3.78
N ALA A 237 -4.77 5.53 3.07
CA ALA A 237 -5.73 4.67 3.71
C ALA A 237 -5.97 3.37 2.93
N TYR A 238 -6.16 2.29 3.68
CA TYR A 238 -6.67 1.01 3.22
C TYR A 238 -7.93 0.66 4.00
N VAL A 239 -9.06 0.48 3.30
CA VAL A 239 -10.25 -0.16 3.85
C VAL A 239 -10.23 -1.61 3.42
N LEU A 240 -10.15 -2.52 4.39
CA LEU A 240 -9.86 -3.93 4.15
C LEU A 240 -10.93 -4.83 4.75
N LEU A 241 -11.12 -6.00 4.13
CA LEU A 241 -11.90 -7.10 4.66
C LEU A 241 -11.04 -8.35 4.80
N LYS A 242 -10.94 -8.85 6.03
CA LYS A 242 -10.17 -10.05 6.36
C LYS A 242 -10.84 -11.28 5.73
N ASP A 243 -10.08 -12.03 4.95
CA ASP A 243 -10.45 -13.37 4.52
C ASP A 243 -10.18 -14.34 5.68
N LEU A 244 -11.24 -14.62 6.45
CA LEU A 244 -11.15 -15.43 7.66
C LEU A 244 -10.67 -16.86 7.37
N LYS A 245 -11.09 -17.45 6.25
CA LYS A 245 -10.72 -18.84 5.92
C LYS A 245 -9.25 -18.91 5.58
N ARG A 246 -8.76 -17.97 4.79
CA ARG A 246 -7.37 -17.96 4.34
C ARG A 246 -6.43 -17.53 5.46
N THR A 247 -6.89 -16.62 6.32
CA THR A 247 -6.19 -16.25 7.56
C THR A 247 -6.05 -17.45 8.50
N GLU A 248 -7.10 -18.26 8.69
CA GLU A 248 -7.00 -19.48 9.51
C GLU A 248 -5.93 -20.47 9.01
N VAL A 249 -5.72 -20.56 7.68
CA VAL A 249 -4.63 -21.37 7.12
C VAL A 249 -3.27 -20.73 7.34
N LEU A 250 -3.17 -19.39 7.23
CA LEU A 250 -1.94 -18.66 7.56
C LEU A 250 -1.55 -18.85 9.03
N ASP A 251 -2.51 -18.79 9.94
CA ASP A 251 -2.30 -19.00 11.38
C ASP A 251 -1.73 -20.39 11.69
N GLN A 252 -2.10 -21.41 10.91
CA GLN A 252 -1.51 -22.75 11.03
C GLN A 252 -0.02 -22.72 10.66
N PHE A 253 0.37 -22.02 9.60
CA PHE A 253 1.77 -21.90 9.20
C PHE A 253 2.60 -21.05 10.16
N THR A 254 2.06 -19.94 10.66
CA THR A 254 2.76 -19.09 11.63
C THR A 254 2.96 -19.81 12.97
N SER A 255 2.02 -20.66 13.39
CA SER A 255 2.19 -21.51 14.58
C SER A 255 3.33 -22.53 14.46
N MET A 256 3.79 -22.81 13.24
CA MET A 256 4.89 -23.76 12.97
C MET A 256 6.27 -23.09 12.89
N LEU A 257 6.38 -21.75 13.00
CA LEU A 257 7.64 -21.03 12.74
C LEU A 257 8.83 -21.52 13.57
N PRO A 258 8.71 -21.80 14.89
CA PRO A 258 9.84 -22.32 15.66
C PRO A 258 10.36 -23.68 15.15
N GLU A 259 9.50 -24.50 14.55
CA GLU A 259 9.89 -25.77 13.96
C GLU A 259 10.45 -25.58 12.55
N LEU A 260 9.84 -24.71 11.73
CA LEU A 260 10.33 -24.38 10.39
C LEU A 260 11.74 -23.77 10.46
N GLN A 261 12.02 -22.94 11.47
CA GLN A 261 13.34 -22.37 11.73
C GLN A 261 14.44 -23.42 11.90
N LYS A 262 14.16 -24.51 12.64
CA LYS A 262 15.12 -25.62 12.84
C LYS A 262 15.32 -26.46 11.57
N GLN A 263 14.34 -26.41 10.67
CA GLN A 263 14.34 -27.17 9.42
C GLN A 263 14.92 -26.40 8.24
N ILE A 264 15.35 -25.14 8.41
CA ILE A 264 16.00 -24.35 7.36
C ILE A 264 17.21 -25.15 6.82
N PRO A 265 17.39 -25.25 5.49
CA PRO A 265 18.44 -26.05 4.88
C PRO A 265 19.81 -25.35 4.93
N CYS A 266 20.31 -25.08 6.13
CA CYS A 266 21.61 -24.48 6.40
C CYS A 266 22.32 -25.17 7.58
N GLU A 267 23.54 -24.74 7.88
CA GLU A 267 24.29 -25.24 9.04
C GLU A 267 23.60 -24.86 10.36
N GLU A 268 23.69 -25.74 11.36
CA GLU A 268 23.02 -25.58 12.66
C GLU A 268 23.30 -24.24 13.37
N GLN A 269 24.51 -23.69 13.21
CA GLN A 269 24.87 -22.41 13.82
C GLN A 269 24.00 -21.23 13.36
N TYR A 270 23.37 -21.33 12.19
CA TYR A 270 22.49 -20.29 11.64
C TYR A 270 21.01 -20.46 12.00
N LYS A 271 20.66 -21.50 12.78
CA LYS A 271 19.27 -21.82 13.12
C LYS A 271 18.84 -21.37 14.51
N ASN A 272 19.74 -20.73 15.26
CA ASN A 272 19.57 -20.41 16.68
C ASN A 272 18.59 -19.26 16.96
N PHE A 273 18.19 -18.50 15.94
CA PHE A 273 17.13 -17.51 16.09
C PHE A 273 15.82 -18.20 16.51
N VAL A 274 15.09 -17.58 17.43
CA VAL A 274 13.76 -18.05 17.85
C VAL A 274 12.77 -17.02 17.32
N PRO A 275 11.95 -17.36 16.31
CA PRO A 275 10.90 -16.47 15.83
C PRO A 275 9.97 -16.08 16.98
N GLY A 276 9.62 -14.80 17.07
CA GLY A 276 8.64 -14.32 18.03
C GLY A 276 7.22 -14.69 17.62
N ASP A 277 6.33 -14.84 18.60
CA ASP A 277 4.89 -15.10 18.40
C ASP A 277 4.08 -13.82 18.15
N GLU A 278 4.75 -12.66 18.08
CA GLU A 278 4.09 -11.34 18.14
C GLU A 278 3.69 -10.77 16.77
N SER A 279 4.11 -11.39 15.65
CA SER A 279 3.75 -10.90 14.31
C SER A 279 2.58 -11.68 13.68
N ASP A 280 1.53 -10.96 13.31
CA ASP A 280 0.36 -11.47 12.60
C ASP A 280 0.60 -11.49 11.08
N ILE A 281 0.03 -12.47 10.37
CA ILE A 281 -0.05 -12.47 8.90
C ILE A 281 -1.49 -12.76 8.49
N TYR A 282 -2.17 -11.77 7.94
CA TYR A 282 -3.58 -11.85 7.61
C TYR A 282 -3.81 -11.68 6.11
N ALA A 283 -4.78 -12.44 5.59
CA ALA A 283 -5.26 -12.29 4.22
C ALA A 283 -6.40 -11.27 4.19
N TYR A 284 -6.33 -10.33 3.26
CA TYR A 284 -7.32 -9.28 3.09
C TYR A 284 -7.73 -9.11 1.63
N ASP A 285 -8.99 -8.72 1.42
CA ASP A 285 -9.40 -8.02 0.21
C ASP A 285 -9.38 -6.51 0.47
N ALA A 286 -8.64 -5.77 -0.37
CA ALA A 286 -8.66 -4.32 -0.36
C ALA A 286 -9.91 -3.82 -1.12
N ILE A 287 -10.84 -3.20 -0.41
CA ILE A 287 -12.12 -2.74 -1.00
C ILE A 287 -12.12 -1.25 -1.32
N TYR A 288 -11.21 -0.48 -0.72
CA TYR A 288 -10.97 0.92 -1.05
C TYR A 288 -9.55 1.31 -0.62
N CYS A 289 -8.82 2.00 -1.50
CA CYS A 289 -7.50 2.57 -1.20
C CYS A 289 -7.51 4.06 -1.56
N SER A 290 -6.83 4.88 -0.79
CA SER A 290 -6.65 6.31 -1.10
C SER A 290 -5.31 6.85 -0.61
N GLY A 291 -4.93 8.04 -1.09
CA GLY A 291 -3.63 8.62 -0.81
C GLY A 291 -2.49 7.80 -1.41
N HIS A 292 -1.37 7.69 -0.69
CA HIS A 292 -0.19 6.95 -1.15
C HIS A 292 -0.52 5.49 -1.54
N ALA A 293 -1.38 4.81 -0.78
CA ALA A 293 -1.88 3.46 -1.08
C ALA A 293 -2.52 3.30 -2.48
N ASN A 294 -3.04 4.40 -3.06
CA ASN A 294 -3.70 4.40 -4.36
C ASN A 294 -2.84 5.05 -5.46
N ALA A 295 -1.63 5.51 -5.15
CA ALA A 295 -0.76 6.15 -6.14
C ALA A 295 -0.02 5.10 -6.98
N GLY A 296 -0.11 5.20 -8.31
CA GLY A 296 0.61 4.34 -9.25
C GLY A 296 0.36 2.84 -9.03
N ILE A 297 1.45 2.08 -8.94
CA ILE A 297 1.41 0.62 -8.78
C ILE A 297 0.79 0.26 -7.42
N LYS A 298 -0.22 -0.61 -7.45
CA LYS A 298 -0.84 -1.15 -6.24
C LYS A 298 0.08 -2.16 -5.56
N LEU A 299 0.26 -2.02 -4.24
CA LEU A 299 0.95 -3.01 -3.42
C LEU A 299 0.17 -4.33 -3.36
N ILE A 300 0.90 -5.41 -3.08
CA ILE A 300 0.32 -6.75 -2.86
C ILE A 300 0.38 -7.16 -1.39
N ALA A 301 1.30 -6.60 -0.63
CA ALA A 301 1.47 -6.85 0.79
C ALA A 301 2.05 -5.58 1.42
N LEU A 302 1.83 -5.43 2.72
CA LEU A 302 2.40 -4.39 3.57
C LEU A 302 2.63 -4.96 4.98
N ASN A 303 3.60 -4.43 5.70
CA ASN A 303 3.96 -4.86 7.05
C ASN A 303 4.11 -3.63 7.95
N LEU A 304 3.22 -3.50 8.93
CA LEU A 304 3.10 -2.31 9.79
C LEU A 304 3.01 -2.69 11.27
N PRO A 305 3.31 -1.76 12.19
CA PRO A 305 3.82 -0.40 11.97
C PRO A 305 5.34 -0.37 11.73
N TYR A 306 5.88 0.75 11.25
CA TYR A 306 7.34 0.96 11.10
C TYR A 306 8.03 1.40 12.41
N ASN A 307 7.28 1.74 13.46
CA ASN A 307 7.86 2.21 14.72
C ASN A 307 8.58 1.09 15.46
N GLU A 308 9.90 1.20 15.61
CA GLU A 308 10.77 0.21 16.25
C GLU A 308 10.37 -0.13 17.70
N GLU A 309 9.92 0.85 18.49
CA GLU A 309 9.49 0.61 19.87
C GLU A 309 8.18 -0.19 19.93
N VAL A 310 7.29 0.01 18.97
CA VAL A 310 6.07 -0.80 18.84
C VAL A 310 6.44 -2.21 18.38
N GLN A 311 7.29 -2.34 17.37
CA GLN A 311 7.74 -3.64 16.85
C GLN A 311 8.41 -4.48 17.94
N ALA A 312 9.28 -3.88 18.75
CA ALA A 312 9.95 -4.56 19.84
C ALA A 312 9.02 -5.02 20.97
N LYS A 313 7.82 -4.43 21.07
CA LYS A 313 6.86 -4.68 22.15
C LYS A 313 5.71 -5.60 21.76
N ALA A 314 5.27 -5.52 20.51
CA ALA A 314 4.05 -6.17 20.03
C ALA A 314 4.17 -6.72 18.61
N GLY A 315 5.38 -6.76 18.03
CA GLY A 315 5.60 -7.22 16.68
C GLY A 315 4.94 -6.35 15.61
N THR A 316 4.54 -6.99 14.53
CA THR A 316 3.95 -6.34 13.35
C THR A 316 2.75 -7.11 12.82
N ARG A 317 2.00 -6.51 11.90
CA ARG A 317 0.99 -7.23 11.11
C ARG A 317 1.29 -7.09 9.63
N THR A 318 1.44 -8.23 8.97
CA THR A 318 1.49 -8.32 7.51
C THR A 318 0.08 -8.47 6.96
N ALA A 319 -0.33 -7.56 6.07
CA ALA A 319 -1.58 -7.64 5.34
C ALA A 319 -1.34 -8.06 3.89
N LEU A 320 -1.74 -9.29 3.54
CA LEU A 320 -1.67 -9.82 2.18
C LEU A 320 -2.94 -9.43 1.40
N LEU A 321 -2.81 -8.58 0.38
CA LEU A 321 -3.92 -8.07 -0.42
C LEU A 321 -4.31 -9.08 -1.51
N ARG A 322 -5.08 -10.11 -1.12
CA ARG A 322 -5.50 -11.23 -1.95
C ARG A 322 -6.06 -10.79 -3.30
N ASN A 323 -7.14 -10.01 -3.30
CA ASN A 323 -7.79 -9.58 -4.54
C ASN A 323 -6.84 -8.81 -5.48
N VAL A 324 -5.90 -8.02 -4.95
CA VAL A 324 -4.89 -7.33 -5.77
C VAL A 324 -3.88 -8.32 -6.35
N MET A 325 -3.44 -9.32 -5.59
CA MET A 325 -2.56 -10.38 -6.09
C MET A 325 -3.21 -11.18 -7.22
N VAL A 326 -4.47 -11.56 -7.04
CA VAL A 326 -5.29 -12.28 -8.03
C VAL A 326 -5.33 -11.52 -9.35
N GLU A 327 -5.63 -10.23 -9.30
CA GLU A 327 -5.75 -9.41 -10.50
C GLU A 327 -4.41 -9.15 -11.17
N LYS A 328 -3.32 -8.98 -10.40
CA LYS A 328 -1.97 -8.93 -10.96
C LYS A 328 -1.56 -10.25 -11.60
N PHE A 329 -1.95 -11.38 -11.02
CA PHE A 329 -1.71 -12.67 -11.65
C PHE A 329 -2.41 -12.76 -13.00
N ASN A 330 -3.73 -12.53 -13.01
CA ASN A 330 -4.55 -12.68 -14.20
C ASN A 330 -4.17 -11.72 -15.34
N ARG A 331 -3.74 -10.50 -15.01
CA ARG A 331 -3.48 -9.44 -16.01
C ARG A 331 -2.03 -9.24 -16.37
N ILE A 332 -1.10 -9.68 -15.50
CA ILE A 332 0.34 -9.46 -15.69
C ILE A 332 1.07 -10.79 -15.72
N VAL A 333 1.05 -11.54 -14.62
CA VAL A 333 1.89 -12.74 -14.47
C VAL A 333 1.51 -13.82 -15.47
N ASN A 334 0.22 -14.14 -15.59
CA ASN A 334 -0.25 -15.20 -16.48
C ASN A 334 0.02 -14.84 -17.96
N PRO A 335 -0.38 -13.66 -18.49
CA PRO A 335 -0.04 -13.27 -19.86
C PRO A 335 1.47 -13.25 -20.16
N VAL A 336 2.28 -12.76 -19.23
CA VAL A 336 3.75 -12.80 -19.37
C VAL A 336 4.24 -14.26 -19.39
N GLY A 337 3.72 -15.10 -18.51
CA GLY A 337 4.00 -16.54 -18.45
C GLY A 337 3.74 -17.25 -19.77
N ILE A 338 2.61 -16.97 -20.43
CA ILE A 338 2.28 -17.54 -21.75
C ILE A 338 3.31 -17.15 -22.83
N VAL A 339 3.95 -15.97 -22.71
CA VAL A 339 4.96 -15.51 -23.67
C VAL A 339 6.33 -16.13 -23.38
N VAL A 340 6.71 -16.28 -22.10
CA VAL A 340 8.09 -16.64 -21.72
C VAL A 340 8.28 -18.13 -21.42
N LEU A 341 7.22 -18.87 -21.09
CA LEU A 341 7.27 -20.30 -20.80
C LEU A 341 7.01 -21.14 -22.04
N THR A 342 7.63 -22.32 -22.12
CA THR A 342 7.33 -23.29 -23.17
C THR A 342 5.90 -23.81 -23.03
N PRO A 343 5.21 -24.16 -24.14
CA PRO A 343 3.80 -24.57 -24.09
C PRO A 343 3.49 -25.69 -23.09
N ASP A 344 4.41 -26.63 -22.88
CA ASP A 344 4.27 -27.74 -21.94
C ASP A 344 4.34 -27.34 -20.47
N GLN A 345 4.80 -26.11 -20.14
CA GLN A 345 4.85 -25.57 -18.79
C GLN A 345 3.73 -24.57 -18.49
N GLN A 346 3.00 -24.09 -19.51
CA GLN A 346 2.00 -23.03 -19.34
C GLN A 346 0.81 -23.47 -18.47
N ASP A 347 0.45 -24.76 -18.49
CA ASP A 347 -0.61 -25.32 -17.64
C ASP A 347 -0.25 -25.32 -16.14
N HIS A 348 1.00 -25.03 -15.77
CA HIS A 348 1.44 -24.88 -14.38
C HIS A 348 1.31 -23.45 -13.84
N LEU A 349 0.92 -22.48 -14.68
CA LEU A 349 0.60 -21.13 -14.21
C LEU A 349 -0.65 -21.20 -13.33
N SER A 350 -0.47 -20.93 -12.04
CA SER A 350 -1.52 -21.04 -11.03
C SER A 350 -1.57 -19.80 -10.15
N GLU A 351 -2.75 -19.18 -10.09
CA GLU A 351 -3.05 -18.06 -9.19
C GLU A 351 -2.81 -18.46 -7.72
N GLU A 352 -3.19 -19.68 -7.35
CA GLU A 352 -3.02 -20.22 -6.01
C GLU A 352 -1.54 -20.38 -5.66
N ALA A 353 -0.74 -20.88 -6.62
CA ALA A 353 0.71 -21.00 -6.44
C ALA A 353 1.37 -19.62 -6.31
N PHE A 354 0.94 -18.63 -7.08
CA PHE A 354 1.42 -17.25 -6.98
C PHE A 354 1.09 -16.64 -5.61
N TYR A 355 -0.14 -16.81 -5.13
CA TYR A 355 -0.54 -16.34 -3.80
C TYR A 355 0.30 -16.96 -2.70
N TRP A 356 0.44 -18.30 -2.67
CA TRP A 356 1.22 -18.96 -1.62
C TRP A 356 2.71 -18.66 -1.72
N ASN A 357 3.25 -18.48 -2.92
CA ASN A 357 4.64 -18.04 -3.07
C ASN A 357 4.89 -16.68 -2.39
N ILE A 358 3.97 -15.73 -2.56
CA ILE A 358 4.05 -14.44 -1.87
C ILE A 358 3.83 -14.61 -0.36
N ALA A 359 2.80 -15.34 0.08
CA ALA A 359 2.52 -15.55 1.49
C ALA A 359 3.72 -16.17 2.24
N PHE A 360 4.35 -17.18 1.64
CA PHE A 360 5.53 -17.82 2.22
C PHE A 360 6.80 -16.97 2.12
N ARG A 361 6.91 -16.06 1.15
CA ARG A 361 7.95 -15.02 1.18
C ARG A 361 7.79 -14.16 2.44
N GLU A 362 6.57 -13.68 2.72
CA GLU A 362 6.31 -12.87 3.90
C GLU A 362 6.56 -13.64 5.21
N ILE A 363 6.11 -14.89 5.30
CA ILE A 363 6.44 -15.78 6.42
C ILE A 363 7.96 -15.93 6.60
N SER A 364 8.70 -16.02 5.49
CA SER A 364 10.16 -16.22 5.50
C SER A 364 10.94 -14.99 5.97
N HIS A 365 10.36 -13.79 5.91
CA HIS A 365 10.97 -12.61 6.55
C HIS A 365 11.09 -12.80 8.07
N GLY A 366 10.13 -13.49 8.69
CA GLY A 366 10.16 -13.85 10.12
C GLY A 366 11.12 -14.99 10.48
N LEU A 367 11.87 -15.54 9.52
CA LEU A 367 12.77 -16.68 9.71
C LEU A 367 14.22 -16.33 9.35
N GLY A 368 15.14 -17.22 9.74
CA GLY A 368 16.57 -17.10 9.48
C GLY A 368 17.30 -16.30 10.56
N VAL A 369 18.51 -15.85 10.23
CA VAL A 369 19.41 -15.18 11.16
C VAL A 369 19.04 -13.69 11.24
N LYS A 370 18.87 -13.16 12.46
CA LYS A 370 18.69 -11.72 12.74
C LYS A 370 19.91 -11.07 13.38
N GLU A 371 20.65 -11.86 14.16
CA GLU A 371 21.87 -11.47 14.86
C GLU A 371 23.08 -12.22 14.31
N THR A 372 24.22 -11.54 14.18
CA THR A 372 25.46 -12.18 13.72
C THR A 372 25.91 -13.27 14.69
N ILE A 373 26.31 -14.44 14.16
CA ILE A 373 26.75 -15.59 14.98
C ILE A 373 28.07 -15.34 15.74
N ASN A 374 28.79 -14.26 15.42
CA ASN A 374 30.01 -13.84 16.10
C ASN A 374 29.76 -12.73 17.15
N GLY A 375 28.50 -12.37 17.40
CA GLY A 375 28.11 -11.39 18.41
C GLY A 375 28.50 -9.96 18.08
N LYS A 376 28.58 -9.60 16.79
CA LYS A 376 28.91 -8.25 16.31
C LYS A 376 27.67 -7.39 15.99
N GLY A 377 26.51 -7.74 16.54
CA GLY A 377 25.24 -7.04 16.31
C GLY A 377 24.41 -7.65 15.19
N GLU A 378 23.47 -6.87 14.70
CA GLU A 378 22.42 -7.30 13.77
C GLU A 378 22.95 -7.57 12.36
N VAL A 379 22.27 -8.46 11.63
CA VAL A 379 22.66 -8.85 10.27
C VAL A 379 22.53 -7.70 9.28
N ASP A 380 21.51 -6.87 9.42
CA ASP A 380 21.26 -5.73 8.55
C ASP A 380 22.32 -4.63 8.74
N GLU A 381 22.70 -4.31 9.98
CA GLU A 381 23.81 -3.42 10.29
C GLU A 381 25.12 -3.90 9.64
N ALA A 382 25.40 -5.21 9.73
CA ALA A 382 26.57 -5.81 9.13
C ALA A 382 26.56 -5.78 7.60
N LEU A 383 25.37 -5.83 6.97
CA LEU A 383 25.19 -5.79 5.51
C LEU A 383 25.06 -4.37 4.96
N GLY A 384 24.75 -3.38 5.82
CA GLY A 384 24.54 -1.99 5.46
C GLY A 384 23.56 -1.83 4.30
N ASN A 385 23.96 -1.10 3.26
CA ASN A 385 23.12 -0.83 2.09
C ASN A 385 22.72 -2.05 1.25
N LYS A 386 23.21 -3.25 1.57
CA LYS A 386 22.82 -4.51 0.92
C LYS A 386 21.83 -5.34 1.72
N ALA A 387 21.50 -4.92 2.95
CA ALA A 387 20.66 -5.68 3.87
C ALA A 387 19.33 -6.07 3.21
N LEU A 388 18.60 -5.10 2.67
CA LEU A 388 17.31 -5.31 2.02
C LEU A 388 17.40 -6.31 0.86
N THR A 389 18.38 -6.16 -0.03
CA THR A 389 18.57 -7.06 -1.18
C THR A 389 18.77 -8.51 -0.74
N TRP A 390 19.56 -8.74 0.31
CA TRP A 390 19.82 -10.09 0.81
C TRP A 390 18.65 -10.66 1.61
N GLU A 391 17.95 -9.81 2.38
CA GLU A 391 16.75 -10.21 3.11
C GLU A 391 15.63 -10.64 2.14
N ASP A 392 15.44 -9.90 1.05
CA ASP A 392 14.49 -10.27 -0.01
C ASP A 392 14.92 -11.55 -0.72
N ALA A 393 16.20 -11.69 -1.09
CA ALA A 393 16.71 -12.91 -1.72
C ALA A 393 16.50 -14.14 -0.82
N LYS A 394 16.78 -14.01 0.48
CA LYS A 394 16.53 -15.04 1.49
C LYS A 394 15.04 -15.37 1.58
N ALA A 395 14.17 -14.36 1.71
CA ALA A 395 12.74 -14.57 1.85
C ALA A 395 12.12 -15.26 0.63
N ASN A 396 12.54 -14.89 -0.59
CA ASN A 396 12.08 -15.55 -1.82
C ASN A 396 12.56 -17.02 -1.90
N ALA A 397 13.84 -17.29 -1.62
CA ALA A 397 14.39 -18.64 -1.70
C ALA A 397 13.83 -19.56 -0.61
N LEU A 398 13.77 -19.08 0.64
CA LEU A 398 13.22 -19.83 1.76
C LEU A 398 11.71 -20.02 1.59
N GLY A 399 10.98 -19.00 1.13
CA GLY A 399 9.55 -19.08 0.87
C GLY A 399 9.23 -20.17 -0.15
N LEU A 400 10.00 -20.23 -1.25
CA LEU A 400 9.88 -21.30 -2.23
C LEU A 400 10.16 -22.70 -1.63
N TYR A 401 11.22 -22.83 -0.83
CA TYR A 401 11.52 -24.08 -0.12
C TYR A 401 10.38 -24.54 0.78
N LEU A 402 9.78 -23.61 1.54
CA LEU A 402 8.67 -23.91 2.45
C LEU A 402 7.39 -24.28 1.69
N VAL A 403 7.05 -23.54 0.62
CA VAL A 403 5.92 -23.89 -0.25
C VAL A 403 6.06 -25.32 -0.76
N CYS A 404 7.19 -25.68 -1.36
CA CYS A 404 7.40 -27.04 -1.91
C CYS A 404 7.39 -28.15 -0.86
N LYS A 405 7.57 -27.81 0.42
CA LYS A 405 7.60 -28.77 1.53
C LYS A 405 6.22 -28.98 2.14
N LEU A 406 5.39 -27.93 2.15
CA LEU A 406 4.14 -27.88 2.93
C LEU A 406 2.89 -27.94 2.05
N LEU A 407 3.00 -27.60 0.77
CA LEU A 407 1.96 -27.61 -0.25
C LEU A 407 2.39 -28.50 -1.42
#